data_AF-A0A6A4VQG6-F1
#
_entry.id   AF-A0A6A4VQG6-F1
#
_cell.length_a   1.000
_cell.length_b   1.000
_cell.length_c   1.000
_cell.angle_alpha   90.00
_cell.angle_beta   90.00
_cell.angle_gamma   90.00
#
_symmetry.space_group_name_H-M   'P 1'
#
loop_
_entity.id
_entity.type
_entity.pdbx_description
1 polymer ?
#
loop_
_entity_poly.entity_id
_entity_poly.type
_entity_poly.pdbx_seq_one_letter_code
_entity_poly.pdbx_strand_id
1 'polypeptide(L)'
;MERRGDLVQFGPGWEEDESETALNRTLRVTAFDDPPIVTLERLADGSVRGGGYLFQLWELVADQLQLNYTIVEPRTNGYGMLTANGSWTGVIAELVEGRADVALSLLSITPQREAVVDFLNVPVEMEKLSFVVRLRSDRAPGPSLGMFASLLRPLSGQVWWSLLASLLVLSVVLRATLKLSSPRAEDSVVVRDMGWGSCLLAGAMTVLGQGWDRTPRSLAGRTATIFGWVMGILIYINYTANLMSFLITNTATKPISSVREFLQQPDWHVAIKPGVSQMSALASSEDVYERQLYERIMSGDRLIPILTNNISIQDAFGPKIMTFVNMHFMEHDIGDDACNYAPLQNTPVKATPSYWAAAKGRAALKREVTKVLTSLAEMGIRSKLMAYLPGRTPSICEKAIGGYREISLEDVLSVLLLVPLGIITSLVVLGLEMVTKGNHRALLQKMQNRLH
;
A
#
# COMPACT_ATOMS: atom_id res chain seq x y z
N MET A 1 -1.60 11.96 -48.93
CA MET A 1 -1.00 10.81 -48.21
C MET A 1 0.33 10.52 -48.86
N GLU A 2 1.42 10.88 -48.19
CA GLU A 2 2.77 10.60 -48.67
C GLU A 2 3.38 9.53 -47.74
N ARG A 3 3.91 8.45 -48.30
CA ARG A 3 4.55 7.36 -47.53
C ARG A 3 6.05 7.64 -47.43
N ARG A 4 6.55 7.83 -46.22
CA ARG A 4 7.99 7.69 -45.89
C ARG A 4 8.15 6.47 -44.99
N GLY A 5 8.51 5.34 -45.58
CA GLY A 5 8.62 4.06 -44.88
C GLY A 5 7.26 3.50 -44.44
N ASP A 6 7.22 2.89 -43.25
CA ASP A 6 6.02 2.25 -42.68
C ASP A 6 5.05 3.23 -41.99
N LEU A 7 5.37 4.54 -41.96
CA LEU A 7 4.55 5.55 -41.31
C LEU A 7 3.66 6.30 -42.32
N VAL A 8 2.36 6.36 -42.04
CA VAL A 8 1.37 7.12 -42.82
C VAL A 8 1.22 8.52 -42.21
N GLN A 9 1.55 9.55 -43.00
CA GLN A 9 1.34 10.94 -42.61
C GLN A 9 -0.16 11.27 -42.70
N PHE A 10 -0.78 11.60 -41.57
CA PHE A 10 -2.14 12.15 -41.51
C PHE A 10 -2.07 13.67 -41.34
N GLY A 11 -2.67 14.42 -42.28
CA GLY A 11 -2.71 15.89 -42.28
C GLY A 11 -2.33 16.51 -43.63
N PRO A 12 -2.64 17.80 -43.87
CA PRO A 12 -2.10 18.55 -45.01
C PRO A 12 -0.57 18.56 -44.95
N GLY A 13 0.11 18.66 -46.10
CA GLY A 13 1.57 18.75 -46.15
C GLY A 13 2.05 19.90 -45.26
N TRP A 14 2.86 19.59 -44.25
CA TRP A 14 3.38 20.57 -43.31
C TRP A 14 4.60 21.22 -43.98
N GLU A 15 4.46 22.44 -44.49
CA GLU A 15 5.62 23.27 -44.86
C GLU A 15 6.34 23.69 -43.57
N GLU A 16 7.65 23.45 -43.49
CA GLU A 16 8.46 23.90 -42.36
C GLU A 16 8.54 25.44 -42.38
N ASP A 17 7.88 26.09 -41.42
CA ASP A 17 7.93 27.53 -41.28
C ASP A 17 9.16 27.91 -40.43
N GLU A 18 10.29 28.11 -41.11
CA GLU A 18 11.55 28.55 -40.50
C GLU A 18 11.62 30.06 -40.26
N SER A 19 10.59 30.82 -40.67
CA SER A 19 10.61 32.29 -40.65
C SER A 19 10.37 32.87 -39.25
N GLU A 20 11.13 33.90 -38.84
CA GLU A 20 10.90 34.62 -37.58
C GLU A 20 9.50 35.29 -37.53
N THR A 21 8.88 35.52 -38.69
CA THR A 21 7.50 35.98 -38.82
C THR A 21 6.46 35.02 -38.22
N ALA A 22 6.80 33.74 -38.05
CA ALA A 22 5.92 32.76 -37.41
C ALA A 22 5.66 33.03 -35.92
N LEU A 23 6.55 33.77 -35.24
CA LEU A 23 6.43 34.15 -33.83
C LEU A 23 5.54 35.39 -33.61
N ASN A 24 5.33 36.22 -34.65
CA ASN A 24 4.49 37.42 -34.58
C ASN A 24 2.98 37.14 -34.68
N ARG A 25 2.59 35.89 -34.91
CA ARG A 25 1.19 35.48 -34.96
C ARG A 25 0.68 35.13 -33.56
N THR A 26 -0.57 35.49 -33.27
CA THR A 26 -1.26 35.02 -32.06
C THR A 26 -1.35 33.49 -32.05
N LEU A 27 -0.69 32.85 -31.09
CA LEU A 27 -0.65 31.40 -30.92
C LEU A 27 -1.95 30.88 -30.30
N ARG A 28 -2.41 29.73 -30.77
CA ARG A 28 -3.54 29.00 -30.17
C ARG A 28 -3.00 27.94 -29.24
N VAL A 29 -3.28 28.08 -27.95
CA VAL A 29 -2.78 27.20 -26.90
C VAL A 29 -3.93 26.34 -26.40
N THR A 30 -3.75 25.03 -26.41
CA THR A 30 -4.76 24.10 -25.89
C THR A 30 -4.28 23.42 -24.62
N ALA A 31 -5.20 23.21 -23.70
CA ALA A 31 -5.01 22.45 -22.48
C ALA A 31 -6.37 21.89 -22.06
N PHE A 32 -6.39 20.85 -21.23
CA PHE A 32 -7.62 20.40 -20.58
C PHE A 32 -7.45 20.56 -19.07
N ASP A 33 -8.57 20.67 -18.35
CA ASP A 33 -8.56 20.83 -16.90
C ASP A 33 -7.90 19.63 -16.22
N ASP A 34 -6.83 19.83 -15.46
CA ASP A 34 -6.05 18.78 -14.80
C ASP A 34 -5.45 19.30 -13.49
N PRO A 35 -6.30 19.62 -12.51
CA PRO A 35 -5.84 20.25 -11.27
C PRO A 35 -4.91 19.32 -10.48
N PRO A 36 -3.86 19.84 -9.82
CA PRO A 36 -3.55 21.26 -9.68
C PRO A 36 -2.63 21.82 -10.79
N ILE A 37 -2.28 21.00 -11.79
CA ILE A 37 -1.25 21.32 -12.79
C ILE A 37 -1.76 22.23 -13.89
N VAL A 38 -3.01 22.05 -14.28
CA VAL A 38 -3.75 22.92 -15.20
C VAL A 38 -5.13 23.17 -14.61
N THR A 39 -5.54 24.43 -14.52
CA THR A 39 -6.93 24.78 -14.25
C THR A 39 -7.46 25.64 -15.39
N LEU A 40 -8.69 25.38 -15.84
CA LEU A 40 -9.36 26.19 -16.85
C LEU A 40 -10.62 26.82 -16.27
N GLU A 41 -10.63 28.15 -16.19
CA GLU A 41 -11.77 28.92 -15.72
C GLU A 41 -12.43 29.66 -16.89
N ARG A 42 -13.72 29.43 -17.10
CA ARG A 42 -14.49 30.20 -18.08
C ARG A 42 -14.99 31.49 -17.45
N LEU A 43 -14.58 32.62 -18.03
CA LEU A 43 -14.97 33.96 -17.62
C LEU A 43 -16.37 34.32 -18.15
N ALA A 44 -17.00 35.31 -17.53
CA ALA A 44 -18.35 35.75 -17.88
C ALA A 44 -18.46 36.34 -19.30
N ASP A 45 -17.34 36.79 -19.88
CA ASP A 45 -17.23 37.29 -21.25
C ASP A 45 -17.09 36.16 -22.30
N GLY A 46 -17.03 34.90 -21.86
CA GLY A 46 -16.84 33.73 -22.71
C GLY A 46 -15.38 33.41 -23.02
N SER A 47 -14.42 34.20 -22.53
CA SER A 47 -13.00 33.88 -22.62
C SER A 47 -12.61 32.82 -21.58
N VAL A 48 -11.50 32.13 -21.85
CA VAL A 48 -10.99 31.08 -20.97
C VAL A 48 -9.69 31.57 -20.35
N ARG A 49 -9.60 31.50 -19.03
CA ARG A 49 -8.39 31.78 -18.28
C ARG A 49 -7.74 30.48 -17.85
N GLY A 50 -6.47 30.33 -18.23
CA GLY A 50 -5.63 29.22 -17.77
C GLY A 50 -4.96 29.55 -16.45
N GLY A 51 -4.93 28.58 -15.54
CA GLY A 51 -4.24 28.65 -14.27
C GLY A 51 -3.47 27.36 -13.96
N GLY A 52 -2.84 27.32 -12.79
CA GLY A 52 -1.99 26.20 -12.39
C GLY A 52 -0.54 26.29 -12.87
N TYR A 53 0.23 25.25 -12.57
CA TYR A 53 1.67 25.19 -12.79
C TYR A 53 2.09 25.43 -14.24
N LEU A 54 1.44 24.76 -15.20
CA LEU A 54 1.87 24.84 -16.60
C LEU A 54 1.54 26.19 -17.23
N PHE A 55 0.43 26.83 -16.84
CA PHE A 55 0.09 28.16 -17.32
C PHE A 55 1.01 29.22 -16.73
N GLN A 56 1.39 29.14 -15.45
CA GLN A 56 2.41 30.03 -14.86
C GLN A 56 3.76 29.91 -15.57
N LEU A 57 4.17 28.68 -15.91
CA LEU A 57 5.40 28.47 -16.67
C LEU A 57 5.29 29.00 -18.10
N TRP A 58 4.13 28.82 -18.75
CA TRP A 58 3.88 29.31 -20.10
C TRP A 58 3.82 30.84 -20.16
N GLU A 59 3.24 31.50 -19.16
CA GLU A 59 3.21 32.97 -19.07
C GLU A 59 4.62 33.55 -19.00
N LEU A 60 5.55 32.93 -18.26
CA LEU A 60 6.96 33.34 -18.23
C LEU A 60 7.63 33.20 -19.59
N VAL A 61 7.35 32.09 -20.30
CA VAL A 61 7.86 31.88 -21.67
C VAL A 61 7.29 32.92 -22.63
N ALA A 62 5.98 33.16 -22.56
CA ALA A 62 5.28 34.10 -23.43
C ALA A 62 5.75 35.53 -23.20
N ASP A 63 5.97 35.95 -21.96
CA ASP A 63 6.50 37.28 -21.61
C ASP A 63 7.93 37.45 -22.13
N GLN A 64 8.80 36.48 -21.89
CA GLN A 64 10.20 36.54 -22.32
C GLN A 64 10.37 36.55 -23.85
N LEU A 65 9.47 35.89 -24.58
CA LEU A 65 9.46 35.84 -26.05
C LEU A 65 8.49 36.85 -26.69
N GLN A 66 7.80 37.67 -25.90
CA GLN A 66 6.75 38.61 -26.35
C GLN A 66 5.67 37.97 -27.23
N LEU A 67 5.23 36.75 -26.86
CA LEU A 67 4.24 35.99 -27.61
C LEU A 67 2.82 36.37 -27.20
N ASN A 68 1.98 36.66 -28.19
CA ASN A 68 0.54 36.75 -27.99
C ASN A 68 -0.09 35.37 -28.14
N TYR A 69 -1.00 34.99 -27.23
CA TYR A 69 -1.69 33.71 -27.33
C TYR A 69 -3.17 33.78 -26.91
N THR A 70 -3.94 32.80 -27.34
CA THR A 70 -5.34 32.57 -26.96
C THR A 70 -5.52 31.12 -26.55
N ILE A 71 -6.39 30.88 -25.57
CA ILE A 71 -6.65 29.54 -25.04
C ILE A 71 -7.82 28.92 -25.81
N VAL A 72 -7.63 27.67 -26.27
CA VAL A 72 -8.63 26.88 -26.99
C VAL A 72 -8.87 25.59 -26.22
N GLU A 73 -10.09 25.43 -25.69
CA GLU A 73 -10.50 24.19 -25.03
C GLU A 73 -10.59 23.04 -26.06
N PRO A 74 -10.06 21.85 -25.73
CA PRO A 74 -10.15 20.68 -26.61
C PRO A 74 -11.59 20.15 -26.66
N ARG A 75 -11.98 19.56 -27.79
CA ARG A 75 -13.34 18.98 -27.92
C ARG A 75 -13.61 17.79 -27.02
N THR A 76 -12.55 17.11 -26.61
CA THR A 76 -12.59 15.95 -25.72
C THR A 76 -11.50 16.10 -24.67
N ASN A 77 -11.84 15.94 -23.39
CA ASN A 77 -10.84 15.99 -22.31
C ASN A 77 -9.89 14.79 -22.38
N GLY A 78 -8.64 15.02 -22.00
CA GLY A 78 -7.59 14.00 -21.91
C GLY A 78 -6.35 14.32 -22.74
N TYR A 79 -5.28 13.55 -22.50
CA TYR A 79 -3.98 13.76 -23.15
C TYR A 79 -3.99 13.41 -24.65
N GLY A 80 -4.82 12.45 -25.04
CA GLY A 80 -5.03 12.05 -26.42
C GLY A 80 -4.59 10.63 -26.73
N MET A 81 -5.51 9.88 -27.33
CA MET A 81 -5.38 8.47 -27.68
C MET A 81 -5.70 8.28 -29.16
N LEU A 82 -4.98 7.37 -29.82
CA LEU A 82 -5.32 6.94 -31.16
C LEU A 82 -6.54 6.01 -31.07
N THR A 83 -7.64 6.39 -31.72
CA THR A 83 -8.84 5.58 -31.80
C THR A 83 -8.70 4.49 -32.87
N ALA A 84 -9.57 3.47 -32.82
CA ALA A 84 -9.63 2.42 -33.84
C ALA A 84 -9.88 2.95 -35.26
N ASN A 85 -10.50 4.14 -35.38
CA ASN A 85 -10.78 4.80 -36.66
C ASN A 85 -9.57 5.58 -37.20
N GLY A 86 -8.42 5.54 -36.51
CA GLY A 86 -7.21 6.27 -36.90
C GLY A 86 -7.23 7.76 -36.56
N SER A 87 -8.29 8.26 -35.91
CA SER A 87 -8.35 9.65 -35.41
C SER A 87 -7.78 9.76 -34.00
N TRP A 88 -7.25 10.94 -33.66
CA TRP A 88 -6.77 11.26 -32.33
C TRP A 88 -7.87 11.91 -31.49
N THR A 89 -7.78 11.74 -30.17
CA THR A 89 -8.58 12.48 -29.18
C THR A 89 -7.71 13.42 -28.36
N GLY A 90 -8.32 14.18 -27.43
CA GLY A 90 -7.62 15.00 -26.46
C GLY A 90 -6.86 16.18 -27.07
N VAL A 91 -5.89 16.69 -26.32
CA VAL A 91 -5.03 17.80 -26.76
C VAL A 91 -4.16 17.45 -27.98
N ILE A 92 -3.80 16.18 -28.19
CA ILE A 92 -3.07 15.74 -29.39
C ILE A 92 -3.94 15.91 -30.65
N ALA A 93 -5.25 15.64 -30.59
CA ALA A 93 -6.14 15.83 -31.73
C ALA A 93 -6.18 17.29 -32.19
N GLU A 94 -6.18 18.22 -31.23
CA GLU A 94 -6.20 19.66 -31.52
C GLU A 94 -4.95 20.13 -32.29
N LEU A 95 -3.78 19.53 -31.98
CA LEU A 95 -2.53 19.79 -32.71
C LEU A 95 -2.53 19.16 -34.10
N VAL A 96 -2.93 17.89 -34.21
CA VAL A 96 -2.94 17.16 -35.49
C VAL A 96 -3.93 17.76 -36.48
N GLU A 97 -5.08 18.23 -36.01
CA GLU A 97 -6.11 18.85 -36.83
C GLU A 97 -5.89 20.36 -37.05
N GLY A 98 -4.78 20.91 -36.54
CA GLY A 98 -4.39 22.30 -36.76
C GLY A 98 -5.30 23.32 -36.07
N ARG A 99 -6.04 22.94 -35.03
CA ARG A 99 -6.86 23.85 -34.20
C ARG A 99 -6.07 24.55 -33.11
N ALA A 100 -5.00 23.91 -32.63
CA ALA A 100 -4.06 24.49 -31.70
C ALA A 100 -2.64 24.42 -32.26
N ASP A 101 -1.78 25.31 -31.78
CA ASP A 101 -0.38 25.43 -32.16
C ASP A 101 0.54 24.84 -31.08
N VAL A 102 0.14 24.93 -29.81
CA VAL A 102 0.84 24.38 -28.64
C VAL A 102 -0.15 23.73 -27.69
N ALA A 103 0.21 22.57 -27.13
CA ALA A 103 -0.53 21.88 -26.09
C ALA A 103 0.22 21.96 -24.75
N LEU A 104 -0.40 22.61 -23.76
CA LEU A 104 0.09 22.66 -22.38
C LEU A 104 -0.57 21.54 -21.58
N SER A 105 0.16 20.43 -21.45
CA SER A 105 -0.26 19.30 -20.62
C SER A 105 0.98 18.48 -20.23
N LEU A 106 0.83 17.52 -19.33
CA LEU A 106 1.90 16.59 -18.98
C LEU A 106 1.94 15.43 -19.98
N LEU A 107 2.51 15.66 -21.17
CA LEU A 107 2.55 14.66 -22.23
C LEU A 107 3.83 13.84 -22.17
N SER A 108 3.71 12.52 -22.08
CA SER A 108 4.84 11.62 -22.32
C SER A 108 5.04 11.37 -23.82
N ILE A 109 6.31 11.33 -24.22
CA ILE A 109 6.73 10.97 -25.57
C ILE A 109 6.44 9.48 -25.79
N THR A 110 5.70 9.18 -26.86
CA THR A 110 5.45 7.81 -27.33
C THR A 110 5.68 7.80 -28.84
N PRO A 111 6.10 6.67 -29.45
CA PRO A 111 6.35 6.61 -30.89
C PRO A 111 5.16 7.07 -31.74
N GLN A 112 3.94 6.75 -31.29
CA GLN A 112 2.70 7.12 -31.98
C GLN A 112 2.45 8.63 -31.94
N ARG A 113 2.73 9.29 -30.80
CA ARG A 113 2.56 10.75 -30.66
C ARG A 113 3.66 11.52 -31.38
N GLU A 114 4.91 11.09 -31.25
CA GLU A 114 6.06 11.74 -31.90
C GLU A 114 5.95 11.71 -33.43
N ALA A 115 5.26 10.70 -33.98
CA ALA A 115 4.97 10.66 -35.41
C ALA A 115 4.07 11.80 -35.90
N VAL A 116 3.24 12.40 -35.03
CA VAL A 116 2.19 13.35 -35.43
C VAL A 116 2.31 14.74 -34.82
N VAL A 117 3.09 14.91 -33.74
CA VAL A 117 3.35 16.21 -33.09
C VAL A 117 4.84 16.37 -32.76
N ASP A 118 5.28 17.61 -32.61
CA ASP A 118 6.66 17.93 -32.23
C ASP A 118 6.74 18.23 -30.74
N PHE A 119 7.34 17.35 -29.95
CA PHE A 119 7.59 17.59 -28.53
C PHE A 119 8.66 18.67 -28.34
N LEU A 120 8.48 19.50 -27.31
CA LEU A 120 9.52 20.41 -26.86
C LEU A 120 10.63 19.63 -26.15
N ASN A 121 11.88 20.07 -26.28
CA ASN A 121 13.02 19.23 -25.87
C ASN A 121 13.26 19.23 -24.35
N VAL A 122 12.66 20.15 -23.60
CA VAL A 122 12.86 20.30 -22.15
C VAL A 122 11.65 19.72 -21.42
N PRO A 123 11.84 18.80 -20.46
CA PRO A 123 10.75 18.29 -19.66
C PRO A 123 10.24 19.37 -18.70
N VAL A 124 8.92 19.57 -18.68
CA VAL A 124 8.26 20.54 -17.81
C VAL A 124 8.06 19.99 -16.41
N GLU A 125 7.90 18.67 -16.25
CA GLU A 125 7.79 18.02 -14.94
C GLU A 125 8.30 16.56 -15.00
N MET A 126 8.62 15.99 -13.84
CA MET A 126 8.94 14.58 -13.65
C MET A 126 7.82 13.88 -12.87
N GLU A 127 6.96 13.14 -13.56
CA GLU A 127 5.82 12.48 -12.95
C GLU A 127 6.18 11.16 -12.29
N LYS A 128 5.52 10.83 -11.17
CA LYS A 128 5.66 9.54 -10.47
C LYS A 128 4.39 8.73 -10.63
N LEU A 129 4.19 8.19 -11.82
CA LEU A 129 3.01 7.41 -12.17
C LEU A 129 3.15 5.96 -11.67
N SER A 130 2.09 5.43 -11.06
CA SER A 130 2.04 4.02 -10.63
C SER A 130 0.62 3.52 -10.47
N PHE A 131 0.46 2.20 -10.49
CA PHE A 131 -0.76 1.55 -10.01
C PHE A 131 -0.73 1.51 -8.48
N VAL A 132 -1.76 2.08 -7.86
CA VAL A 132 -1.94 2.10 -6.42
C VAL A 132 -3.18 1.30 -6.01
N VAL A 133 -3.11 0.73 -4.82
CA VAL A 133 -4.24 0.01 -4.19
C VAL A 133 -4.43 0.50 -2.77
N ARG A 134 -5.68 0.47 -2.30
CA ARG A 134 -5.99 0.78 -0.90
C ARG A 134 -5.37 -0.29 0.00
N LEU A 135 -4.57 0.15 0.96
CA LEU A 135 -4.07 -0.67 2.04
C LEU A 135 -5.24 -1.17 2.89
N ARG A 136 -5.20 -2.46 3.19
CA ARG A 136 -6.10 -3.04 4.16
C ARG A 136 -5.44 -2.89 5.52
N SER A 137 -5.97 -1.97 6.33
CA SER A 137 -5.74 -2.01 7.77
C SER A 137 -6.30 -3.34 8.26
N ASP A 138 -5.42 -4.20 8.72
CA ASP A 138 -5.73 -5.41 9.46
C ASP A 138 -6.35 -5.00 10.80
N ARG A 139 -7.61 -4.53 10.77
CA ARG A 139 -8.43 -4.47 11.97
C ARG A 139 -8.30 -5.82 12.66
N ALA A 140 -8.10 -5.79 13.98
CA ALA A 140 -8.11 -6.98 14.81
C ALA A 140 -9.30 -7.84 14.37
N PRO A 141 -9.10 -9.14 14.08
CA PRO A 141 -10.18 -9.98 13.60
C PRO A 141 -11.34 -9.87 14.58
N GLY A 142 -12.53 -9.53 14.06
CA GLY A 142 -13.75 -9.45 14.87
C GLY A 142 -13.98 -10.73 15.67
N PRO A 143 -14.90 -10.72 16.66
CA PRO A 143 -15.05 -11.78 17.64
C PRO A 143 -15.23 -13.15 16.97
N SER A 144 -14.15 -13.92 16.91
CA SER A 144 -14.05 -15.20 16.22
C SER A 144 -13.04 -16.08 16.95
N LEU A 145 -13.11 -17.40 16.77
CA LEU A 145 -12.13 -18.34 17.35
C LEU A 145 -10.68 -18.00 16.98
N GLY A 146 -10.46 -17.38 15.81
CA GLY A 146 -9.16 -16.88 15.37
C GLY A 146 -8.59 -15.74 16.21
N MET A 147 -9.38 -15.13 17.09
CA MET A 147 -8.94 -14.08 18.00
C MET A 147 -7.89 -14.60 19.00
N PHE A 148 -8.02 -15.82 19.53
CA PHE A 148 -7.03 -16.39 20.44
C PHE A 148 -5.71 -16.72 19.73
N ALA A 149 -5.74 -16.95 18.42
CA ALA A 149 -4.53 -17.17 17.64
C ALA A 149 -3.64 -15.92 17.62
N SER A 150 -4.19 -14.70 17.78
CA SER A 150 -3.39 -13.48 17.85
C SER A 150 -2.44 -13.46 19.05
N LEU A 151 -2.80 -14.10 20.17
CA LEU A 151 -1.95 -14.23 21.36
C LEU A 151 -0.75 -15.15 21.12
N LEU A 152 -0.88 -16.11 20.20
CA LEU A 152 0.20 -17.06 19.88
C LEU A 152 1.11 -16.55 18.75
N ARG A 153 0.66 -15.58 17.93
CA ARG A 153 1.41 -15.01 16.79
C ARG A 153 2.79 -14.41 17.13
N PRO A 154 3.04 -13.79 18.30
CA PRO A 154 4.35 -13.17 18.58
C PRO A 154 5.52 -14.15 18.58
N LEU A 155 5.26 -15.46 18.73
CA LEU A 155 6.26 -16.51 18.70
C LEU A 155 5.91 -17.53 17.62
N SER A 156 6.92 -18.03 16.90
CA SER A 156 6.70 -19.05 15.87
C SER A 156 6.28 -20.38 16.51
N GLY A 157 5.57 -21.22 15.74
CA GLY A 157 5.15 -22.55 16.22
C GLY A 157 6.31 -23.42 16.70
N GLN A 158 7.48 -23.31 16.08
CA GLN A 158 8.68 -24.04 16.50
C GLN A 158 9.14 -23.62 17.90
N VAL A 159 9.05 -22.33 18.22
CA VAL A 159 9.39 -21.81 19.56
C VAL A 159 8.38 -22.31 20.59
N TRP A 160 7.09 -22.32 20.27
CA TRP A 160 6.08 -22.88 21.18
C TRP A 160 6.34 -24.36 21.52
N TRP A 161 6.71 -25.17 20.52
CA TRP A 161 7.05 -26.57 20.75
C TRP A 161 8.34 -26.75 21.56
N SER A 162 9.35 -25.91 21.35
CA SER A 162 10.59 -25.98 22.12
C SER A 162 10.38 -25.54 23.57
N LEU A 163 9.52 -24.55 23.83
CA LEU A 163 9.10 -24.15 25.17
C LEU A 163 8.34 -25.27 25.90
N LEU A 164 7.41 -25.94 25.22
CA LEU A 164 6.71 -27.08 25.81
C LEU A 164 7.69 -28.21 26.16
N ALA A 165 8.64 -28.52 25.26
CA ALA A 165 9.66 -29.52 25.48
C ALA A 165 10.58 -29.16 26.66
N SER A 166 11.03 -27.90 26.77
CA SER A 166 11.88 -27.46 27.87
C SER A 166 11.17 -27.52 29.23
N LEU A 167 9.88 -27.21 29.28
CA LEU A 167 9.07 -27.35 30.50
C LEU A 167 8.90 -28.81 30.93
N LEU A 168 8.70 -29.73 29.98
CA LEU A 168 8.66 -31.16 30.27
C LEU A 168 10.00 -31.66 30.79
N VAL A 169 11.11 -31.24 30.16
CA VAL A 169 12.47 -31.58 30.62
C VAL A 169 12.72 -31.05 32.03
N LEU A 170 12.37 -29.79 32.31
CA LEU A 170 12.51 -29.21 33.65
C LEU A 170 11.70 -30.00 34.68
N SER A 171 10.47 -30.39 34.34
CA SER A 171 9.60 -31.19 35.21
C SER A 171 10.19 -32.57 35.52
N VAL A 172 10.76 -33.23 34.50
CA VAL A 172 11.44 -34.53 34.64
C VAL A 172 12.70 -34.39 35.49
N VAL A 173 13.52 -33.37 35.26
CA VAL A 173 14.75 -33.11 36.04
C VAL A 173 14.42 -32.78 37.50
N LEU A 174 13.39 -31.97 37.76
CA LEU A 174 12.93 -31.70 39.12
C LEU A 174 12.46 -32.99 39.81
N ARG A 175 11.71 -33.84 39.11
CA ARG A 175 11.26 -35.12 39.68
C ARG A 175 12.43 -36.08 39.94
N ALA A 176 13.38 -36.15 39.01
CA ALA A 176 14.55 -37.00 39.12
C ALA A 176 15.46 -36.56 40.27
N THR A 177 15.73 -35.25 40.40
CA THR A 177 16.54 -34.72 41.49
C THR A 177 15.91 -35.05 42.84
N LEU A 178 14.62 -34.78 43.04
CA LEU A 178 13.89 -35.12 44.27
C LEU A 178 13.95 -36.62 44.62
N LYS A 179 13.82 -37.51 43.63
CA LYS A 179 13.87 -38.96 43.87
C LYS A 179 15.28 -39.46 44.19
N LEU A 180 16.30 -38.95 43.49
CA LEU A 180 17.69 -39.38 43.65
C LEU A 180 18.33 -38.81 44.92
N SER A 181 17.93 -37.61 45.34
CA SER A 181 18.41 -36.98 46.58
C SER A 181 17.56 -37.31 47.82
N SER A 182 16.42 -37.98 47.65
CA SER A 182 15.54 -38.44 48.73
C SER A 182 16.25 -39.17 49.88
N PRO A 183 17.23 -40.06 49.64
CA PRO A 183 17.89 -40.75 50.75
C PRO A 183 18.87 -39.89 51.56
N ARG A 184 19.27 -38.71 51.05
CA ARG A 184 20.40 -37.93 51.59
C ARG A 184 20.03 -36.52 52.03
N ALA A 185 19.13 -35.84 51.32
CA ALA A 185 18.94 -34.39 51.46
C ALA A 185 17.50 -33.89 51.30
N GLU A 186 16.53 -34.74 50.92
CA GLU A 186 15.12 -34.34 50.75
C GLU A 186 14.21 -35.03 51.76
N ASP A 187 13.21 -34.29 52.25
CA ASP A 187 12.17 -34.84 53.13
C ASP A 187 11.23 -35.76 52.34
N SER A 188 10.90 -36.92 52.91
CA SER A 188 9.97 -37.89 52.30
C SER A 188 8.60 -37.28 51.97
N VAL A 189 8.15 -36.31 52.76
CA VAL A 189 6.90 -35.56 52.55
C VAL A 189 6.98 -34.67 51.30
N VAL A 190 8.12 -34.02 51.05
CA VAL A 190 8.32 -33.17 49.85
C VAL A 190 8.36 -34.05 48.60
N VAL A 191 9.06 -35.18 48.63
CA VAL A 191 9.14 -36.13 47.50
C VAL A 191 7.79 -36.76 47.16
N ARG A 192 6.93 -36.97 48.16
CA ARG A 192 5.57 -37.47 47.97
C ARG A 192 4.65 -36.40 47.36
N ASP A 193 4.69 -35.19 47.90
CA ASP A 193 3.74 -34.13 47.54
C ASP A 193 4.13 -33.46 46.20
N MET A 194 5.43 -33.43 45.85
CA MET A 194 5.91 -33.05 44.52
C MET A 194 5.91 -34.24 43.54
N GLY A 195 4.72 -34.77 43.26
CA GLY A 195 4.49 -35.77 42.22
C GLY A 195 4.70 -35.24 40.80
N TRP A 196 4.53 -36.09 39.78
CA TRP A 196 4.71 -35.70 38.36
C TRP A 196 3.83 -34.50 37.96
N GLY A 197 2.56 -34.50 38.34
CA GLY A 197 1.65 -33.37 38.08
C GLY A 197 2.06 -32.09 38.80
N SER A 198 2.50 -32.20 40.06
CA SER A 198 3.00 -31.06 40.84
C SER A 198 4.30 -30.48 40.27
N CYS A 199 5.21 -31.33 39.77
CA CYS A 199 6.42 -30.88 39.08
C CYS A 199 6.12 -30.19 37.74
N LEU A 200 5.13 -30.70 36.98
CA LEU A 200 4.66 -30.04 35.76
C LEU A 200 4.03 -28.68 36.05
N LEU A 201 3.19 -28.61 37.08
CA LEU A 201 2.61 -27.35 37.55
C LEU A 201 3.70 -26.39 38.04
N ALA A 202 4.69 -26.86 38.78
CA ALA A 202 5.83 -26.05 39.20
C ALA A 202 6.60 -25.48 37.99
N GLY A 203 6.82 -26.30 36.95
CA GLY A 203 7.36 -25.86 35.67
C GLY A 203 6.54 -24.74 35.04
N ALA A 204 5.22 -24.89 34.94
CA ALA A 204 4.34 -23.82 34.45
C ALA A 204 4.39 -22.54 35.30
N MET A 205 4.44 -22.68 36.63
CA MET A 205 4.53 -21.55 37.57
C MET A 205 5.84 -20.77 37.41
N THR A 206 6.96 -21.43 37.05
CA THR A 206 8.23 -20.73 36.76
C THR A 206 8.08 -19.71 35.62
N VAL A 207 7.32 -20.04 34.57
CA VAL A 207 7.09 -19.16 33.41
C VAL A 207 6.18 -17.99 33.77
N LEU A 208 5.21 -18.23 34.66
CA LEU A 208 4.29 -17.20 35.15
C LEU A 208 4.91 -16.27 36.20
N GLY A 209 6.19 -16.46 36.54
CA GLY A 209 6.88 -15.71 37.59
C GLY A 209 6.33 -16.00 39.00
N GLN A 210 5.67 -17.14 39.18
CA GLN A 210 5.05 -17.52 40.44
C GLN A 210 5.92 -18.56 41.17
N GLY A 211 6.03 -18.39 42.48
CA GLY A 211 6.63 -19.39 43.36
C GLY A 211 5.67 -20.56 43.62
N TRP A 212 6.18 -21.61 44.24
CA TRP A 212 5.38 -22.68 44.81
C TRP A 212 5.84 -22.99 46.23
N ASP A 213 4.91 -23.52 47.03
CA ASP A 213 5.03 -23.60 48.48
C ASP A 213 6.21 -24.46 48.97
N ARG A 214 6.54 -25.54 48.25
CA ARG A 214 7.61 -26.47 48.65
C ARG A 214 8.70 -26.60 47.61
N THR A 215 9.88 -26.07 47.93
CA THR A 215 11.05 -26.12 47.04
C THR A 215 12.01 -27.26 47.43
N PRO A 216 12.77 -27.81 46.47
CA PRO A 216 13.80 -28.81 46.77
C PRO A 216 14.86 -28.29 47.75
N ARG A 217 15.28 -29.12 48.71
CA ARG A 217 16.34 -28.79 49.67
C ARG A 217 17.74 -29.13 49.17
N SER A 218 17.85 -30.14 48.32
CA SER A 218 19.11 -30.60 47.74
C SER A 218 19.73 -29.53 46.83
N LEU A 219 21.06 -29.46 46.81
CA LEU A 219 21.79 -28.51 45.97
C LEU A 219 21.42 -28.67 44.48
N ALA A 220 21.30 -29.92 44.00
CA ALA A 220 20.91 -30.23 42.63
C ALA A 220 19.47 -29.79 42.30
N GLY A 221 18.53 -29.95 43.22
CA GLY A 221 17.15 -29.46 43.04
C GLY A 221 17.07 -27.94 43.06
N ARG A 222 17.86 -27.28 43.91
CA ARG A 222 17.97 -25.81 43.97
C ARG A 222 18.57 -25.23 42.70
N THR A 223 19.65 -25.81 42.17
CA THR A 223 20.24 -25.34 40.91
C THR A 223 19.26 -25.51 39.75
N ALA A 224 18.59 -26.66 39.63
CA ALA A 224 17.55 -26.87 38.62
C ALA A 224 16.41 -25.84 38.73
N THR A 225 15.98 -25.51 39.96
CA THR A 225 14.95 -24.50 40.22
C THR A 225 15.42 -23.10 39.81
N ILE A 226 16.65 -22.70 40.15
CA ILE A 226 17.23 -21.39 39.80
C ILE A 226 17.32 -21.24 38.28
N PHE A 227 17.86 -22.23 37.57
CA PHE A 227 17.92 -22.20 36.11
C PHE A 227 16.52 -22.21 35.47
N GLY A 228 15.56 -22.92 36.07
CA GLY A 228 14.16 -22.87 35.68
C GLY A 228 13.55 -21.46 35.83
N TRP A 229 13.84 -20.75 36.92
CA TRP A 229 13.39 -19.36 37.13
C TRP A 229 14.04 -18.40 36.14
N VAL A 230 15.34 -18.51 35.88
CA VAL A 230 16.03 -17.69 34.86
C VAL A 230 15.40 -17.93 33.49
N MET A 231 15.16 -19.19 33.12
CA MET A 231 14.47 -19.54 31.88
C MET A 231 13.06 -18.91 31.81
N GLY A 232 12.26 -19.04 32.88
CA GLY A 232 10.91 -18.48 32.95
C GLY A 232 10.88 -16.96 32.78
N ILE A 233 11.79 -16.24 33.47
CA ILE A 233 11.94 -14.78 33.34
C ILE A 233 12.31 -14.39 31.90
N LEU A 234 13.26 -15.09 31.28
CA LEU A 234 13.67 -14.81 29.91
C LEU A 234 12.52 -15.03 28.92
N ILE A 235 11.73 -16.11 29.07
CA ILE A 235 10.55 -16.38 28.25
C ILE A 235 9.53 -15.27 28.41
N TYR A 236 9.20 -14.89 29.66
CA TYR A 236 8.24 -13.85 29.97
C TYR A 236 8.64 -12.51 29.34
N ILE A 237 9.88 -12.06 29.55
CA ILE A 237 10.37 -10.78 29.01
C ILE A 237 10.33 -10.78 27.48
N ASN A 238 10.84 -11.83 26.83
CA ASN A 238 10.84 -11.91 25.35
C ASN A 238 9.42 -11.93 24.77
N TYR A 239 8.51 -12.68 25.39
CA TYR A 239 7.11 -12.73 24.96
C TYR A 239 6.44 -11.35 25.09
N THR A 240 6.59 -10.69 26.24
CA THR A 240 6.01 -9.35 26.45
C THR A 240 6.56 -8.31 25.48
N ALA A 241 7.88 -8.32 25.22
CA ALA A 241 8.51 -7.40 24.25
C ALA A 241 7.98 -7.61 22.82
N ASN A 242 7.89 -8.86 22.37
CA ASN A 242 7.40 -9.18 21.03
C ASN A 242 5.89 -8.91 20.89
N LEU A 243 5.09 -9.21 21.93
CA LEU A 243 3.67 -8.89 21.95
C LEU A 243 3.44 -7.37 21.88
N MET A 244 4.19 -6.58 22.66
CA MET A 244 4.10 -5.12 22.64
C MET A 244 4.46 -4.55 21.28
N SER A 245 5.57 -5.01 20.68
CA SER A 245 5.95 -4.62 19.32
C SER A 245 4.84 -4.96 18.31
N PHE A 246 4.25 -6.14 18.41
CA PHE A 246 3.16 -6.57 17.53
C PHE A 246 1.89 -5.72 17.71
N LEU A 247 1.50 -5.36 18.94
CA LEU A 247 0.30 -4.57 19.20
C LEU A 247 0.42 -3.11 18.76
N ILE A 248 1.64 -2.56 18.83
CA ILE A 248 1.96 -1.18 18.44
C ILE A 248 2.18 -1.06 16.93
N THR A 249 2.68 -2.10 16.27
CA THR A 249 2.97 -2.04 14.83
C THR A 249 1.69 -2.18 14.01
N ASN A 250 1.33 -1.14 13.27
CA ASN A 250 0.27 -1.22 12.27
C ASN A 250 0.81 -1.90 11.00
N THR A 251 0.51 -3.18 10.80
CA THR A 251 0.84 -3.87 9.54
C THR A 251 -0.25 -3.63 8.50
N ALA A 252 -0.24 -2.46 7.89
CA ALA A 252 -1.05 -2.21 6.71
C ALA A 252 -0.68 -3.22 5.61
N THR A 253 -1.59 -4.13 5.28
CA THR A 253 -1.36 -5.18 4.27
C THR A 253 -1.85 -4.72 2.91
N LYS A 254 -1.07 -5.02 1.86
CA LYS A 254 -1.50 -4.82 0.49
C LYS A 254 -2.40 -6.00 0.09
N PRO A 255 -3.65 -5.77 -0.34
CA PRO A 255 -4.53 -6.87 -0.79
C PRO A 255 -4.06 -7.49 -2.12
N ILE A 256 -3.36 -6.72 -2.94
CA ILE A 256 -2.77 -7.12 -4.22
C ILE A 256 -1.37 -6.53 -4.31
N SER A 257 -0.40 -7.33 -4.74
CA SER A 257 1.00 -6.94 -4.88
C SER A 257 1.46 -6.79 -6.34
N SER A 258 0.74 -7.38 -7.30
CA SER A 258 1.12 -7.45 -8.71
C SER A 258 -0.08 -7.43 -9.68
N VAL A 259 0.17 -7.05 -10.94
CA VAL A 259 -0.84 -7.10 -12.02
C VAL A 259 -1.37 -8.53 -12.22
N ARG A 260 -0.51 -9.54 -12.07
CA ARG A 260 -0.91 -10.95 -12.13
C ARG A 260 -1.98 -11.30 -11.09
N GLU A 261 -1.76 -10.91 -9.84
CA GLU A 261 -2.75 -11.13 -8.76
C GLU A 261 -4.04 -10.34 -9.02
N PHE A 262 -3.94 -9.13 -9.56
CA PHE A 262 -5.11 -8.35 -9.97
C PHE A 262 -5.97 -9.07 -11.02
N LEU A 263 -5.35 -9.64 -12.05
CA LEU A 263 -6.08 -10.37 -13.10
C LEU A 263 -6.75 -11.65 -12.59
N GLN A 264 -6.23 -12.25 -11.52
CA GLN A 264 -6.83 -13.43 -10.88
C GLN A 264 -8.05 -13.08 -10.01
N GLN A 265 -8.23 -11.81 -9.65
CA GLN A 265 -9.34 -11.38 -8.80
C GLN A 265 -10.47 -10.78 -9.68
N PRO A 266 -11.58 -11.50 -9.90
CA PRO A 266 -12.63 -11.04 -10.82
C PRO A 266 -13.32 -9.78 -10.29
N ASP A 267 -13.46 -9.64 -8.98
CA ASP A 267 -14.19 -8.55 -8.30
C ASP A 267 -13.57 -7.16 -8.42
N TRP A 268 -12.34 -7.06 -8.89
CA TRP A 268 -11.59 -5.81 -8.88
C TRP A 268 -11.86 -4.95 -10.11
N HIS A 269 -11.90 -3.64 -9.87
CA HIS A 269 -12.04 -2.62 -10.90
C HIS A 269 -10.69 -1.96 -11.16
N VAL A 270 -10.49 -1.52 -12.40
CA VAL A 270 -9.32 -0.71 -12.78
C VAL A 270 -9.77 0.72 -13.03
N ALA A 271 -9.10 1.68 -12.41
CA ALA A 271 -9.34 3.09 -12.64
C ALA A 271 -8.13 3.73 -13.33
N ILE A 272 -8.35 4.37 -14.47
CA ILE A 272 -7.27 4.99 -15.25
C ILE A 272 -7.82 6.21 -16.01
N LYS A 273 -7.00 7.25 -16.11
CA LYS A 273 -7.36 8.47 -16.84
C LYS A 273 -7.31 8.22 -18.36
N PRO A 274 -8.28 8.72 -19.14
CA PRO A 274 -8.29 8.53 -20.58
C PRO A 274 -7.06 9.11 -21.28
N GLY A 275 -6.47 8.34 -22.19
CA GLY A 275 -5.36 8.78 -23.03
C GLY A 275 -4.02 8.87 -22.31
N VAL A 276 -3.84 8.24 -21.15
CA VAL A 276 -2.50 8.16 -20.53
C VAL A 276 -1.54 7.35 -21.41
N SER A 277 -0.28 7.79 -21.45
CA SER A 277 0.78 7.14 -22.22
C SER A 277 1.03 5.69 -21.79
N GLN A 278 0.75 5.35 -20.53
CA GLN A 278 0.89 4.00 -19.99
C GLN A 278 0.11 2.95 -20.80
N MET A 279 -1.02 3.33 -21.41
CA MET A 279 -1.77 2.40 -22.26
C MET A 279 -0.95 1.91 -23.46
N SER A 280 -0.15 2.78 -24.07
CA SER A 280 0.75 2.39 -25.16
C SER A 280 1.87 1.46 -24.68
N ALA A 281 2.41 1.70 -23.48
CA ALA A 281 3.44 0.87 -22.88
C ALA A 281 2.90 -0.53 -22.51
N LEU A 282 1.69 -0.62 -21.96
CA LEU A 282 1.03 -1.90 -21.65
C LEU A 282 0.73 -2.70 -22.92
N ALA A 283 0.32 -2.02 -24.01
CA ALA A 283 0.04 -2.66 -25.28
C ALA A 283 1.30 -3.30 -25.91
N SER A 284 2.45 -2.64 -25.79
CA SER A 284 3.74 -3.11 -26.33
C SER A 284 4.59 -3.88 -25.33
N SER A 285 4.06 -4.21 -24.15
CA SER A 285 4.84 -4.87 -23.10
C SER A 285 5.17 -6.32 -23.45
N GLU A 286 6.36 -6.77 -23.06
CA GLU A 286 6.78 -8.17 -23.17
C GLU A 286 6.02 -9.05 -22.16
N ASP A 287 5.58 -8.48 -21.03
CA ASP A 287 4.82 -9.22 -20.02
C ASP A 287 3.41 -9.55 -20.52
N VAL A 288 3.08 -10.84 -20.48
CA VAL A 288 1.76 -11.38 -20.84
C VAL A 288 0.66 -10.77 -19.97
N TYR A 289 0.90 -10.56 -18.67
CA TYR A 289 -0.09 -10.03 -17.74
C TYR A 289 -0.36 -8.54 -17.99
N GLU A 290 0.64 -7.76 -18.39
CA GLU A 290 0.45 -6.35 -18.74
C GLU A 290 -0.37 -6.20 -20.04
N ARG A 291 -0.14 -7.07 -21.03
CA ARG A 291 -0.96 -7.11 -22.25
C ARG A 291 -2.40 -7.54 -21.97
N GLN A 292 -2.62 -8.52 -21.10
CA GLN A 292 -3.97 -8.90 -20.66
C GLN A 292 -4.67 -7.77 -19.90
N LEU A 293 -3.93 -7.01 -19.08
CA LEU A 293 -4.47 -5.81 -18.43
C LEU A 293 -4.87 -4.76 -19.46
N TYR A 294 -4.05 -4.52 -20.49
CA TYR A 294 -4.39 -3.63 -21.59
C TYR A 294 -5.66 -4.07 -22.32
N GLU A 295 -5.78 -5.34 -22.69
CA GLU A 295 -6.97 -5.90 -23.34
C GLU A 295 -8.23 -5.71 -22.48
N ARG A 296 -8.12 -5.95 -21.16
CA ARG A 296 -9.23 -5.73 -20.21
C ARG A 296 -9.66 -4.27 -20.16
N ILE A 297 -8.71 -3.34 -20.08
CA ILE A 297 -8.98 -1.89 -20.11
C ILE A 297 -9.65 -1.50 -21.43
N MET A 298 -9.13 -1.96 -22.57
CA MET A 298 -9.69 -1.65 -23.90
C MET A 298 -11.08 -2.23 -24.13
N SER A 299 -11.39 -3.39 -23.53
CA SER A 299 -12.73 -3.99 -23.55
C SER A 299 -13.76 -3.23 -22.71
N GLY A 300 -13.31 -2.33 -21.83
CA GLY A 300 -14.16 -1.62 -20.86
C GLY A 300 -14.64 -2.49 -19.69
N ASP A 301 -14.13 -3.71 -19.54
CA ASP A 301 -14.50 -4.60 -18.44
C ASP A 301 -14.04 -4.02 -17.09
N ARG A 302 -15.02 -3.60 -16.27
CA ARG A 302 -14.82 -3.01 -14.93
C ARG A 302 -13.84 -1.83 -14.91
N LEU A 303 -13.85 -1.06 -16.00
CA LEU A 303 -13.09 0.17 -16.14
C LEU A 303 -13.85 1.33 -15.50
N ILE A 304 -13.19 2.06 -14.61
CA ILE A 304 -13.65 3.35 -14.08
C ILE A 304 -12.79 4.45 -14.72
N PRO A 305 -13.29 5.17 -15.73
CA PRO A 305 -12.52 6.26 -16.33
C PRO A 305 -12.38 7.39 -15.32
N ILE A 306 -11.15 7.83 -15.06
CA ILE A 306 -10.89 8.98 -14.18
C ILE A 306 -11.07 10.25 -15.00
N LEU A 307 -12.23 10.89 -14.84
CA LEU A 307 -12.54 12.18 -15.42
C LEU A 307 -12.13 13.30 -14.46
N THR A 308 -12.06 14.51 -15.00
CA THR A 308 -11.57 15.72 -14.30
C THR A 308 -12.58 16.28 -13.29
N ASN A 309 -13.74 15.63 -13.14
CA ASN A 309 -14.78 16.02 -12.20
C ASN A 309 -14.53 15.35 -10.84
N ASN A 310 -14.69 16.10 -9.73
CA ASN A 310 -14.47 15.59 -8.36
C ASN A 310 -15.17 14.26 -8.04
N ILE A 311 -16.38 14.05 -8.56
CA ILE A 311 -17.14 12.80 -8.34
C ILE A 311 -16.39 11.59 -8.92
N SER A 312 -15.87 11.74 -10.14
CA SER A 312 -15.14 10.68 -10.83
C SER A 312 -13.82 10.35 -10.16
N ILE A 313 -13.18 11.35 -9.55
CA ILE A 313 -11.95 11.16 -8.79
C ILE A 313 -12.24 10.32 -7.55
N GLN A 314 -13.28 10.65 -6.77
CA GLN A 314 -13.62 9.87 -5.58
C GLN A 314 -14.05 8.43 -5.90
N ASP A 315 -14.82 8.22 -6.97
CA ASP A 315 -15.23 6.89 -7.42
C ASP A 315 -14.04 6.00 -7.86
N ALA A 316 -12.94 6.63 -8.26
CA ALA A 316 -11.71 5.93 -8.63
C ALA A 316 -10.90 5.41 -7.44
N PHE A 317 -11.28 5.73 -6.19
CA PHE A 317 -10.55 5.36 -4.99
C PHE A 317 -11.44 4.57 -4.01
N GLY A 318 -11.24 3.25 -3.94
CA GLY A 318 -12.07 2.36 -3.12
C GLY A 318 -11.43 1.02 -2.74
N PRO A 319 -12.08 0.21 -1.88
CA PRO A 319 -11.52 -1.00 -1.26
C PRO A 319 -11.30 -2.21 -2.19
N LYS A 320 -11.62 -2.10 -3.49
CA LYS A 320 -11.33 -3.12 -4.53
C LYS A 320 -11.06 -2.47 -5.90
N ILE A 321 -10.36 -1.34 -5.88
CA ILE A 321 -10.03 -0.58 -7.09
C ILE A 321 -8.51 -0.46 -7.17
N MET A 322 -7.97 -0.80 -8.34
CA MET A 322 -6.58 -0.55 -8.69
C MET A 322 -6.53 0.70 -9.57
N THR A 323 -5.88 1.75 -9.09
CA THR A 323 -5.95 3.09 -9.69
C THR A 323 -4.59 3.47 -10.26
N PHE A 324 -4.54 3.90 -11.52
CA PHE A 324 -3.32 4.41 -12.14
C PHE A 324 -3.28 5.93 -12.04
N VAL A 325 -2.42 6.45 -11.17
CA VAL A 325 -2.35 7.88 -10.83
C VAL A 325 -0.91 8.35 -10.62
N ASN A 326 -0.73 9.67 -10.67
CA ASN A 326 0.50 10.30 -10.23
C ASN A 326 0.50 10.35 -8.70
N MET A 327 1.40 9.61 -8.07
CA MET A 327 1.50 9.55 -6.62
C MET A 327 1.74 10.93 -5.99
N HIS A 328 2.33 11.87 -6.73
CA HIS A 328 2.62 13.20 -6.22
C HIS A 328 1.38 14.06 -5.98
N PHE A 329 0.29 13.79 -6.70
CA PHE A 329 -0.95 14.58 -6.63
C PHE A 329 -2.08 13.86 -5.91
N MET A 330 -1.85 12.65 -5.40
CA MET A 330 -2.89 11.91 -4.68
C MET A 330 -3.44 12.66 -3.46
N GLU A 331 -2.60 13.38 -2.73
CA GLU A 331 -3.06 14.20 -1.60
C GLU A 331 -3.95 15.36 -2.04
N HIS A 332 -3.69 15.94 -3.22
CA HIS A 332 -4.61 16.93 -3.80
C HIS A 332 -5.96 16.30 -4.15
N ASP A 333 -5.96 15.08 -4.69
CA ASP A 333 -7.16 14.42 -5.21
C ASP A 333 -8.06 13.83 -4.11
N ILE A 334 -7.47 13.25 -3.06
CA ILE A 334 -8.19 12.53 -1.99
C ILE A 334 -7.81 12.96 -0.56
N GLY A 335 -7.02 14.02 -0.41
CA GLY A 335 -6.63 14.55 0.90
C GLY A 335 -5.84 13.54 1.74
N ASP A 336 -6.11 13.54 3.05
CA ASP A 336 -5.47 12.66 4.03
C ASP A 336 -5.68 11.16 3.72
N ASP A 337 -6.72 10.81 2.95
CA ASP A 337 -7.02 9.43 2.59
C ASP A 337 -5.97 8.84 1.63
N ALA A 338 -5.14 9.67 0.99
CA ALA A 338 -3.99 9.26 0.19
C ALA A 338 -3.03 8.34 0.97
N CYS A 339 -2.93 8.51 2.29
CA CYS A 339 -2.08 7.66 3.14
C CYS A 339 -2.55 6.23 3.31
N ASN A 340 -3.79 5.95 2.92
CA ASN A 340 -4.32 4.61 2.90
C ASN A 340 -4.03 3.89 1.56
N TYR A 341 -3.19 4.44 0.68
CA TYR A 341 -2.85 3.83 -0.61
C TYR A 341 -1.35 3.58 -0.72
N ALA A 342 -1.00 2.51 -1.43
CA ALA A 342 0.39 2.18 -1.72
C ALA A 342 0.54 1.66 -3.16
N PRO A 343 1.68 1.92 -3.81
CA PRO A 343 1.97 1.37 -5.13
C PRO A 343 2.12 -0.15 -5.07
N LEU A 344 1.85 -0.84 -6.17
CA LEU A 344 2.13 -2.27 -6.30
C LEU A 344 3.62 -2.54 -6.10
N GLN A 345 3.95 -3.66 -5.45
CA GLN A 345 5.32 -3.94 -5.01
C GLN A 345 6.26 -4.24 -6.19
N ASN A 346 5.73 -4.89 -7.23
CA ASN A 346 6.51 -5.32 -8.39
C ASN A 346 6.52 -4.31 -9.54
N THR A 347 5.91 -3.14 -9.37
CA THR A 347 5.94 -2.06 -10.37
C THR A 347 6.70 -0.87 -9.78
N PRO A 348 8.01 -0.71 -10.09
CA PRO A 348 8.77 0.39 -9.54
C PRO A 348 8.15 1.72 -9.99
N VAL A 349 7.97 2.65 -9.06
CA VAL A 349 7.52 4.00 -9.35
C VAL A 349 8.64 4.72 -10.10
N LYS A 350 8.57 4.74 -11.43
CA LYS A 350 9.57 5.39 -12.27
C LYS A 350 9.19 6.86 -12.44
N ALA A 351 10.16 7.75 -12.21
CA ALA A 351 10.00 9.14 -12.59
C ALA A 351 10.03 9.23 -14.13
N THR A 352 8.91 9.66 -14.73
CA THR A 352 8.77 9.82 -16.18
C THR A 352 8.75 11.30 -16.54
N PRO A 353 9.63 11.76 -17.45
CA PRO A 353 9.59 13.14 -17.91
C PRO A 353 8.34 13.40 -18.73
N SER A 354 7.70 14.53 -18.47
CA SER A 354 6.53 15.02 -19.20
C SER A 354 6.85 16.34 -19.88
N TYR A 355 6.27 16.55 -21.06
CA TYR A 355 6.65 17.58 -22.02
C TYR A 355 5.41 18.31 -22.54
N TRP A 356 5.61 19.51 -23.07
CA TRP A 356 4.65 20.13 -23.98
C TRP A 356 4.87 19.66 -25.41
N ALA A 357 3.83 19.78 -26.22
CA ALA A 357 3.89 19.46 -27.64
C ALA A 357 3.44 20.66 -28.48
N ALA A 358 4.02 20.81 -29.66
CA ALA A 358 3.61 21.76 -30.68
C ALA A 358 3.06 21.03 -31.91
N ALA A 359 2.24 21.73 -32.68
CA ALA A 359 1.84 21.27 -34.00
C ALA A 359 3.08 21.03 -34.87
N LYS A 360 3.02 19.99 -35.71
CA LYS A 360 4.17 19.55 -36.49
C LYS A 360 4.64 20.63 -37.47
N GLY A 361 5.96 20.77 -37.63
CA GLY A 361 6.56 21.75 -38.55
C GLY A 361 6.83 23.13 -37.94
N ARG A 362 6.63 23.30 -36.62
CA ARG A 362 6.91 24.56 -35.90
C ARG A 362 8.32 24.59 -35.29
N ALA A 363 9.33 24.39 -36.12
CA ALA A 363 10.73 24.29 -35.68
C ALA A 363 11.25 25.56 -34.99
N ALA A 364 10.91 26.75 -35.52
CA ALA A 364 11.31 28.03 -34.94
C ALA A 364 10.74 28.23 -33.51
N LEU A 365 9.43 28.01 -33.34
CA LEU A 365 8.76 28.07 -32.04
C LEU A 365 9.37 27.07 -31.05
N LYS A 366 9.56 25.82 -31.50
CA LYS A 366 10.17 24.77 -30.69
C LYS A 366 11.56 25.18 -30.20
N ARG A 367 12.40 25.77 -31.07
CA ARG A 367 13.75 26.21 -30.75
C ARG A 367 13.75 27.33 -29.70
N GLU A 368 12.98 28.39 -29.91
CA GLU A 368 12.98 29.55 -29.00
C GLU A 368 12.35 29.22 -27.64
N VAL A 369 11.23 28.49 -27.62
CA VAL A 369 10.62 28.03 -26.35
C VAL A 369 11.56 27.08 -25.60
N THR A 370 12.25 26.18 -26.31
CA THR A 370 13.24 25.28 -25.69
C THR A 370 14.35 26.06 -24.99
N LYS A 371 14.89 27.12 -25.62
CA LYS A 371 15.94 27.96 -24.99
C LYS A 371 15.45 28.57 -23.68
N VAL A 372 14.24 29.13 -23.67
CA VAL A 372 13.66 29.77 -22.48
C VAL A 372 13.38 28.73 -21.39
N LEU A 373 12.76 27.60 -21.73
CA LEU A 373 12.50 26.52 -20.77
C LEU A 373 13.77 25.98 -20.13
N THR A 374 14.86 25.83 -20.90
CA THR A 374 16.17 25.45 -20.34
C THR A 374 16.65 26.47 -19.33
N SER A 375 16.61 27.77 -19.67
CA SER A 375 17.00 28.84 -18.76
C SER A 375 16.16 28.88 -17.47
N LEU A 376 14.84 28.74 -17.59
CA LEU A 376 13.94 28.65 -16.42
C LEU A 376 14.23 27.41 -15.55
N ALA A 377 14.58 26.29 -16.17
CA ALA A 377 14.96 25.07 -15.46
C ALA A 377 16.31 25.22 -14.73
N GLU A 378 17.31 25.83 -15.36
CA GLU A 378 18.63 26.10 -14.78
C GLU A 378 18.56 27.08 -13.60
N MET A 379 17.69 28.09 -13.68
CA MET A 379 17.41 29.01 -12.58
C MET A 379 16.60 28.39 -11.43
N GLY A 380 16.15 27.13 -11.58
CA GLY A 380 15.36 26.43 -10.57
C GLY A 380 13.90 26.92 -10.46
N ILE A 381 13.42 27.73 -11.41
CA ILE A 381 12.05 28.29 -11.40
C ILE A 381 11.02 27.16 -11.45
N ARG A 382 11.26 26.10 -12.23
CA ARG A 382 10.41 24.89 -12.23
C ARG A 382 10.21 24.33 -10.83
N SER A 383 11.31 24.08 -10.12
CA SER A 383 11.27 23.50 -8.77
C SER A 383 10.53 24.41 -7.80
N LYS A 384 10.77 25.73 -7.92
CA LYS A 384 10.13 26.76 -7.10
C LYS A 384 8.62 26.83 -7.32
N LEU A 385 8.18 26.98 -8.57
CA LEU A 385 6.74 27.00 -8.92
C LEU A 385 6.04 25.72 -8.44
N MET A 386 6.68 24.57 -8.66
CA MET A 386 6.16 23.29 -8.21
C MET A 386 6.08 23.18 -6.67
N ALA A 387 6.94 23.89 -5.92
CA ALA A 387 6.90 23.90 -4.45
C ALA A 387 5.76 24.75 -3.88
N TYR A 388 5.22 25.70 -4.66
CA TYR A 388 4.11 26.57 -4.24
C TYR A 388 2.73 26.03 -4.60
N LEU A 389 2.64 24.89 -5.29
CA LEU A 389 1.35 24.24 -5.58
C LEU A 389 0.70 23.75 -4.26
N PRO A 390 -0.56 24.13 -4.00
CA PRO A 390 -1.31 23.60 -2.87
C PRO A 390 -1.51 22.08 -3.03
N GLY A 391 -1.34 21.33 -1.94
CA GLY A 391 -1.45 19.86 -1.94
C GLY A 391 -0.13 19.10 -2.14
N ARG A 392 1.02 19.79 -2.11
CA ARG A 392 2.35 19.16 -2.07
C ARG A 392 2.86 19.12 -0.63
N THR A 393 2.55 18.08 0.15
CA THR A 393 3.30 17.87 1.39
C THR A 393 4.64 17.17 1.13
N PRO A 394 5.72 17.60 1.80
CA PRO A 394 6.95 16.83 1.84
C PRO A 394 6.68 15.60 2.71
N SER A 395 6.81 14.41 2.12
CA SER A 395 6.51 13.10 2.70
C SER A 395 5.03 12.69 2.62
N ILE A 396 4.72 11.90 1.59
CA ILE A 396 3.55 11.02 1.62
C ILE A 396 3.77 10.07 2.80
N CYS A 397 3.10 10.38 3.90
CA CYS A 397 2.72 9.48 4.98
C CYS A 397 3.82 8.99 5.91
N GLU A 398 4.63 9.91 6.44
CA GLU A 398 5.42 9.62 7.65
C GLU A 398 4.50 9.22 8.84
N LYS A 399 3.25 9.72 8.86
CA LYS A 399 2.22 9.32 9.84
C LYS A 399 1.75 7.87 9.73
N ALA A 400 1.76 7.25 8.55
CA ALA A 400 1.25 5.89 8.38
C ALA A 400 2.25 4.81 8.81
N ILE A 401 3.54 5.14 8.85
CA ILE A 401 4.63 4.19 9.15
C ILE A 401 5.08 4.26 10.62
N GLY A 402 4.60 5.26 11.39
CA GLY A 402 4.99 5.43 12.80
C GLY A 402 3.93 6.03 13.73
N GLY A 403 2.67 6.15 13.29
CA GLY A 403 1.58 6.65 14.13
C GLY A 403 1.26 5.69 15.28
N TYR A 404 1.34 6.18 16.52
CA TYR A 404 0.97 5.42 17.71
C TYR A 404 -0.52 5.01 17.64
N ARG A 405 -0.80 3.70 17.59
CA ARG A 405 -2.17 3.19 17.68
C ARG A 405 -2.54 2.98 19.15
N GLU A 406 -3.62 3.62 19.59
CA GLU A 406 -4.22 3.31 20.89
C GLU A 406 -4.76 1.87 20.90
N ILE A 407 -4.44 1.11 21.95
CA ILE A 407 -4.93 -0.25 22.12
C ILE A 407 -6.42 -0.19 22.43
N SER A 408 -7.22 -0.83 21.60
CA SER A 408 -8.68 -0.88 21.75
C SER A 408 -9.12 -2.08 22.60
N LEU A 409 -10.37 -2.06 23.07
CA LEU A 409 -10.95 -3.20 23.79
C LEU A 409 -10.94 -4.48 22.94
N GLU A 410 -11.11 -4.34 21.62
CA GLU A 410 -11.08 -5.45 20.67
C GLU A 410 -9.71 -6.15 20.65
N ASP A 411 -8.61 -5.44 20.89
CA ASP A 411 -7.27 -6.03 20.92
C ASP A 411 -7.03 -6.90 22.17
N VAL A 412 -7.73 -6.60 23.28
CA VAL A 412 -7.51 -7.25 24.60
C VAL A 412 -8.62 -8.22 24.98
N LEU A 413 -9.75 -8.24 24.25
CA LEU A 413 -10.90 -9.08 24.56
C LEU A 413 -10.55 -10.59 24.66
N SER A 414 -9.59 -11.10 23.88
CA SER A 414 -9.12 -12.49 23.97
C SER A 414 -8.49 -12.80 25.32
N VAL A 415 -7.72 -11.87 25.88
CA VAL A 415 -7.10 -12.00 27.21
C VAL A 415 -8.17 -11.97 28.30
N LEU A 416 -9.13 -11.05 28.20
CA LEU A 416 -10.23 -10.92 29.16
C LEU A 416 -11.11 -12.18 29.21
N LEU A 417 -11.29 -12.87 28.08
CA LEU A 417 -12.08 -14.09 27.99
C LEU A 417 -11.37 -15.34 28.55
N LEU A 418 -10.05 -15.32 28.78
CA LEU A 418 -9.34 -16.48 29.36
C LEU A 418 -9.78 -16.81 30.78
N VAL A 419 -10.09 -15.80 31.59
CA VAL A 419 -10.54 -15.99 32.99
C VAL A 419 -11.89 -16.72 33.07
N PRO A 420 -12.98 -16.25 32.41
CA PRO A 420 -14.24 -16.98 32.45
C PRO A 420 -14.14 -18.38 31.82
N LEU A 421 -13.34 -18.56 30.75
CA LEU A 421 -13.06 -19.89 30.20
C LEU A 421 -12.35 -20.80 31.21
N GLY A 422 -11.38 -20.26 31.97
CA GLY A 422 -10.69 -20.97 33.04
C GLY A 422 -11.62 -21.38 34.18
N ILE A 423 -12.56 -20.50 34.57
CA ILE A 423 -13.57 -20.80 35.60
C ILE A 423 -14.50 -21.93 35.13
N ILE A 424 -15.00 -21.84 33.90
CA ILE A 424 -15.88 -22.87 33.33
C ILE A 424 -15.16 -24.22 33.25
N THR A 425 -13.93 -24.25 32.74
CA THR A 425 -13.16 -25.50 32.65
C THR A 425 -12.87 -26.09 34.03
N SER A 426 -12.53 -25.26 35.03
CA SER A 426 -12.36 -25.69 36.42
C SER A 426 -13.63 -26.31 37.02
N LEU A 427 -14.80 -25.69 36.80
CA LEU A 427 -16.09 -26.21 37.26
C LEU A 427 -16.45 -27.54 36.59
N VAL A 428 -16.15 -27.69 35.30
CA VAL A 428 -16.35 -28.95 34.56
C VAL A 428 -15.46 -30.06 35.12
N VAL A 429 -14.17 -29.78 35.35
CA VAL A 429 -13.24 -30.75 35.95
C VAL A 429 -13.70 -31.14 37.35
N LEU A 430 -14.14 -30.19 38.18
CA LEU A 430 -14.70 -30.45 39.50
C LEU A 430 -15.93 -31.37 39.42
N GLY A 431 -16.83 -31.12 38.47
CA GLY A 431 -17.99 -31.98 38.21
C GLY A 431 -17.59 -33.41 37.87
N LEU A 432 -16.61 -33.58 36.97
CA LEU A 432 -16.07 -34.90 36.59
C LEU A 432 -15.41 -35.62 37.76
N GLU A 433 -14.67 -34.89 38.61
CA GLU A 433 -14.07 -35.46 39.82
C GLU A 433 -15.12 -35.97 40.81
N MET A 434 -16.21 -35.22 41.00
CA MET A 434 -17.29 -35.62 41.91
C MET A 434 -17.98 -36.89 41.40
N VAL A 435 -18.24 -36.98 40.10
CA VAL A 435 -18.85 -38.16 39.47
C VAL A 435 -17.95 -39.39 39.57
N THR A 436 -16.66 -39.24 39.26
CA THR A 436 -15.70 -40.35 39.32
C THR A 436 -15.48 -40.85 40.75
N LYS A 437 -15.33 -39.95 41.74
CA LYS A 437 -15.24 -40.31 43.16
C LYS A 437 -16.52 -40.97 43.67
N GLY A 438 -17.70 -40.47 43.27
CA GLY A 438 -19.00 -41.05 43.61
C GLY A 438 -19.14 -42.48 43.08
N ASN A 439 -18.83 -42.71 41.80
CA ASN A 439 -18.86 -44.02 41.17
C ASN A 439 -17.87 -44.99 41.83
N HIS A 440 -16.66 -44.53 42.18
CA HIS A 440 -15.66 -45.37 42.84
C HIS A 440 -16.09 -45.79 44.25
N ARG A 441 -16.67 -44.89 45.04
CA ARG A 441 -17.25 -45.21 46.36
C ARG A 441 -18.39 -46.22 46.26
N ALA A 442 -19.30 -46.04 45.29
CA ALA A 442 -20.40 -46.97 45.05
C ALA A 442 -19.91 -48.37 44.63
N LEU A 443 -18.82 -48.45 43.87
CA LEU A 443 -18.18 -49.71 43.46
C LEU A 443 -17.52 -50.41 44.65
N LEU A 444 -16.78 -49.68 45.49
CA LEU A 444 -16.17 -50.21 46.71
C LEU A 444 -17.23 -50.73 47.69
N GLN A 445 -18.34 -50.02 47.85
CA GLN A 445 -19.45 -50.44 48.72
C GLN A 445 -20.17 -51.69 48.18
N LYS A 446 -20.34 -51.81 46.85
CA LYS A 446 -20.85 -53.05 46.22
C LYS A 446 -19.89 -54.24 46.37
N MET A 447 -18.58 -54.01 46.38
CA MET A 447 -17.60 -55.08 46.61
C MET A 447 -17.57 -55.52 48.08
N GLN A 448 -17.65 -54.59 49.03
CA GLN A 448 -17.76 -54.92 50.46
C GLN A 448 -19.05 -55.69 50.78
N ASN A 449 -20.19 -55.31 50.18
CA ASN A 449 -21.46 -56.01 50.36
C ASN A 449 -21.54 -57.40 49.70
N ARG A 450 -20.55 -57.79 48.87
CA ARG A 450 -20.43 -59.16 48.31
C ARG A 450 -19.46 -60.03 49.10
N LEU A 451 -18.67 -59.44 50.00
CA LEU A 451 -17.70 -60.13 50.86
C LEU A 451 -18.27 -60.48 52.25
N HIS A 452 -19.42 -59.88 52.61
CA HIS A 452 -20.31 -60.31 53.69
C HIS A 452 -21.50 -61.06 53.09
#